data_AF-A0A8H4LCP1-F1
#
_entry.id   AF-A0A8H4LCP1-F1
#
_cell.length_a   1.000
_cell.length_b   1.000
_cell.length_c   1.000
_cell.angle_alpha   90.00
_cell.angle_beta   90.00
_cell.angle_gamma   90.00
#
_symmetry.space_group_name_H-M   'P 1'
#
loop_
_entity.id
_entity.type
_entity.pdbx_description
1 polymer ?
#
loop_
_entity_poly.entity_id
_entity_poly.type
_entity_poly.pdbx_seq_one_letter_code
_entity_poly.pdbx_strand_id
1 'polypeptide(L)'
;MDLLPALVPPCPDGPYAAQVIAFRHPAYSRFERELLRFNSVDGPAKDGLDYDFALICCGIVTGNTWETGWFATGEANGQYSRVERPTDGLLRGHTYYYFVGDHEPTHRYPVIPSFHHWRFPHGELPELWARLEIPPGPQTQATRRDEAVLTRDVTCRITAHKGAREVAHLVPLSEGYWFIRNGMRRYCLDQLNSISTYDTNNMLLLRRDLHFLFDHHRFVFATKRNRSDAVQLVLHVLNHERADELVNLYHNRLTQALCGVSVEFIFARLAWTLFTSTYFPAFDGMARMAVQLFNPEKDEVQNDDLYQQDIRSRMKLFKAYSRSQSRSNSPMKRARDETVEDEEMSEWNLDPDGDGWPTLLTEESPRGRCRERSWDTHEQESLPELVGSTASPIGATSSPRSIHPSENLSGGKGPAVVDPESTEVICAKAAEIERSAGPVGVDPGWQLQK
;
A
#
# COMPACT_ATOMS: atom_id res chain seq x y z
N MET A 1 -4.54 -15.40 23.68
CA MET A 1 -3.67 -14.65 22.76
C MET A 1 -3.22 -13.41 23.50
N ASP A 2 -1.94 -13.30 23.79
CA ASP A 2 -1.38 -12.09 24.38
C ASP A 2 -1.39 -11.01 23.30
N LEU A 3 -2.23 -9.99 23.47
CA LEU A 3 -2.30 -8.86 22.56
C LEU A 3 -1.10 -7.96 22.82
N LEU A 4 -0.51 -7.42 21.75
CA LEU A 4 0.43 -6.31 21.91
C LEU A 4 -0.32 -5.12 22.51
N PRO A 5 0.32 -4.31 23.37
CA PRO A 5 -0.33 -3.16 23.97
C PRO A 5 -0.92 -2.23 22.92
N ALA A 6 -2.02 -1.56 23.28
CA ALA A 6 -2.65 -0.56 22.41
C ALA A 6 -1.62 0.51 22.03
N LEU A 7 -1.67 0.95 20.77
CA LEU A 7 -0.73 1.92 20.22
C LEU A 7 -0.78 3.21 21.04
N VAL A 8 0.37 3.62 21.58
CA VAL A 8 0.51 4.92 22.22
C VAL A 8 0.26 5.99 21.14
N PRO A 9 -0.62 6.98 21.40
CA PRO A 9 -0.85 8.09 20.48
C PRO A 9 0.47 8.82 20.19
N PRO A 10 0.62 9.39 18.98
CA PRO A 10 1.90 9.87 18.51
C PRO A 10 2.34 11.08 19.33
N CYS A 11 3.64 11.19 19.60
CA CYS A 11 4.23 12.50 19.81
C CYS A 11 4.33 13.14 18.42
N PRO A 12 3.80 14.35 18.20
CA PRO A 12 3.96 15.04 16.93
C PRO A 12 5.43 15.44 16.79
N ASP A 13 6.24 14.55 16.22
CA ASP A 13 7.46 14.99 15.57
C ASP A 13 7.02 15.82 14.35
N GLY A 14 7.64 16.98 14.17
CA GLY A 14 7.27 17.97 13.15
C GLY A 14 7.27 17.38 11.72
N PRO A 15 6.85 18.16 10.72
CA PRO A 15 6.80 17.69 9.34
C PRO A 15 8.18 17.20 8.91
N TYR A 16 8.31 15.91 8.60
CA TYR A 16 9.53 15.38 7.98
C TYR A 16 9.34 15.40 6.46
N ALA A 17 10.33 15.94 5.76
CA ALA A 17 10.35 15.92 4.30
C ALA A 17 10.74 14.51 3.84
N ALA A 18 9.75 13.63 3.70
CA ALA A 18 9.99 12.30 3.18
C ALA A 18 10.60 12.40 1.78
N GLN A 19 11.82 11.88 1.63
CA GLN A 19 12.46 11.79 0.33
C GLN A 19 11.84 10.63 -0.46
N VAL A 20 11.68 10.82 -1.75
CA VAL A 20 11.26 9.73 -2.65
C VAL A 20 12.51 9.06 -3.20
N ILE A 21 12.54 7.73 -3.10
CA ILE A 21 13.56 6.88 -3.74
C ILE A 21 12.93 6.27 -4.99
N ALA A 22 13.58 6.51 -6.13
CA ALA A 22 13.17 5.98 -7.42
C ALA A 22 14.02 4.76 -7.83
N PHE A 23 13.38 3.72 -8.32
CA PHE A 23 14.00 2.54 -8.90
C PHE A 23 13.79 2.57 -10.40
N ARG A 24 14.86 2.53 -11.18
CA ARG A 24 14.83 2.66 -12.63
C ARG A 24 15.27 1.38 -13.31
N HIS A 25 14.80 1.21 -14.53
CA HIS A 25 15.29 0.16 -15.41
C HIS A 25 16.53 0.67 -16.17
N PRO A 26 17.66 -0.07 -16.20
CA PRO A 26 18.94 0.42 -16.73
C PRO A 26 18.96 0.67 -18.24
N ALA A 27 18.20 -0.11 -19.03
CA ALA A 27 18.17 0.01 -20.48
C ALA A 27 17.34 1.18 -21.04
N TYR A 28 16.60 1.89 -20.18
CA TYR A 28 15.76 3.01 -20.60
C TYR A 28 16.40 4.35 -20.19
N SER A 29 16.10 5.37 -20.98
CA SER A 29 16.62 6.72 -20.74
C SER A 29 16.23 7.22 -19.35
N ARG A 30 17.10 8.03 -18.73
CA ARG A 30 16.79 8.72 -17.46
C ARG A 30 15.58 9.64 -17.52
N PHE A 31 15.15 10.01 -18.73
CA PHE A 31 13.95 10.83 -18.96
C PHE A 31 12.67 9.99 -18.95
N GLU A 32 12.76 8.67 -19.06
CA GLU A 32 11.61 7.78 -18.88
C GLU A 32 11.20 7.71 -17.42
N ARG A 33 9.96 7.27 -17.21
CA ARG A 33 9.43 7.04 -15.87
C ARG A 33 10.20 5.93 -15.16
N GLU A 34 10.37 6.12 -13.86
CA GLU A 34 10.90 5.10 -12.97
C GLU A 34 10.03 3.83 -12.98
N LEU A 35 10.68 2.69 -12.73
CA LEU A 35 10.00 1.42 -12.53
C LEU A 35 9.14 1.51 -11.27
N LEU A 36 9.74 1.81 -10.12
CA LEU A 36 9.04 1.97 -8.85
C LEU A 36 9.49 3.25 -8.13
N ARG A 37 8.65 3.76 -7.24
CA ARG A 37 9.02 4.82 -6.31
C ARG A 37 8.38 4.64 -4.95
N PHE A 38 9.13 4.95 -3.90
CA PHE A 38 8.67 4.83 -2.51
C PHE A 38 9.18 5.98 -1.65
N ASN A 39 8.44 6.28 -0.59
CA ASN A 39 8.86 7.22 0.44
C ASN A 39 9.91 6.58 1.36
N SER A 40 10.97 7.31 1.69
CA SER A 40 12.10 6.84 2.50
C SER A 40 11.82 6.95 4.01
N VAL A 41 10.78 6.29 4.52
CA VAL A 41 10.30 6.48 5.91
C VAL A 41 10.74 5.39 6.91
N ASP A 42 11.57 4.44 6.49
CA ASP A 42 11.99 3.28 7.29
C ASP A 42 13.09 3.61 8.30
N GLY A 43 13.91 4.63 8.02
CA GLY A 43 15.02 5.02 8.89
C GLY A 43 14.56 5.64 10.21
N PRO A 44 15.41 5.63 11.26
CA PRO A 44 15.10 6.28 12.54
C PRO A 44 14.76 7.76 12.39
N ALA A 45 15.42 8.44 11.44
CA ALA A 45 15.16 9.84 11.09
C ALA A 45 14.18 9.99 9.92
N LYS A 46 13.45 8.92 9.55
CA LYS A 46 12.58 8.86 8.37
C LYS A 46 13.36 9.20 7.09
N ASP A 47 14.54 8.62 6.95
CA ASP A 47 15.58 8.96 5.97
C ASP A 47 16.03 7.79 5.07
N GLY A 48 15.29 6.67 5.03
CA GLY A 48 15.69 5.50 4.25
C GLY A 48 14.55 4.55 3.91
N LEU A 49 14.82 3.62 3.00
CA LEU A 49 13.90 2.54 2.60
C LEU A 49 14.57 1.19 2.84
N ASP A 50 13.81 0.24 3.37
CA ASP A 50 14.26 -1.13 3.60
C ASP A 50 14.67 -1.80 2.27
N TYR A 51 15.92 -2.26 2.22
CA TYR A 51 16.56 -2.84 1.05
C TYR A 51 15.81 -4.09 0.56
N ASP A 52 15.46 -4.99 1.48
CA ASP A 52 14.84 -6.28 1.17
C ASP A 52 13.41 -6.05 0.64
N PHE A 53 12.67 -5.12 1.26
CA PHE A 53 11.37 -4.67 0.80
C PHE A 53 11.43 -4.11 -0.63
N ALA A 54 12.38 -3.20 -0.90
CA ALA A 54 12.56 -2.61 -2.22
C ALA A 54 12.88 -3.68 -3.27
N LEU A 55 13.79 -4.61 -2.95
CA LEU A 55 14.22 -5.68 -3.84
C LEU A 55 13.05 -6.58 -4.24
N ILE A 56 12.25 -6.99 -3.25
CA ILE A 56 11.05 -7.80 -3.46
C ILE A 56 10.05 -7.06 -4.33
N CYS A 57 9.80 -5.78 -4.07
CA CYS A 57 8.86 -4.99 -4.86
C CYS A 57 9.30 -4.87 -6.33
N CYS A 58 10.59 -4.58 -6.57
CA CYS A 58 11.14 -4.59 -7.92
C CYS A 58 10.97 -5.96 -8.59
N GLY A 59 11.31 -7.05 -7.88
CA GLY A 59 11.14 -8.41 -8.37
C GLY A 59 9.69 -8.75 -8.75
N ILE A 60 8.69 -8.29 -7.98
CA ILE A 60 7.27 -8.50 -8.29
C ILE A 60 6.93 -7.91 -9.66
N VAL A 61 7.26 -6.64 -9.90
CA VAL A 61 6.88 -5.94 -11.13
C VAL A 61 7.69 -6.37 -12.35
N THR A 62 8.75 -7.16 -12.16
CA THR A 62 9.57 -7.73 -13.23
C THR A 62 9.42 -9.24 -13.37
N GLY A 63 8.35 -9.82 -12.81
CA GLY A 63 8.02 -11.24 -13.02
C GLY A 63 8.72 -12.18 -12.04
N ASN A 64 8.72 -11.83 -10.76
CA ASN A 64 9.26 -12.61 -9.64
C ASN A 64 10.78 -12.79 -9.64
N THR A 65 11.53 -11.76 -10.04
CA THR A 65 12.99 -11.87 -10.26
C THR A 65 13.85 -11.50 -9.05
N TRP A 66 13.30 -11.44 -7.83
CA TRP A 66 14.03 -10.99 -6.63
C TRP A 66 15.26 -11.84 -6.27
N GLU A 67 15.32 -13.10 -6.69
CA GLU A 67 16.49 -13.97 -6.43
C GLU A 67 17.70 -13.60 -7.30
N THR A 68 17.44 -13.21 -8.55
CA THR A 68 18.47 -12.78 -9.51
C THR A 68 18.58 -11.26 -9.60
N GLY A 69 17.70 -10.56 -8.91
CA GLY A 69 17.61 -9.11 -8.89
C GLY A 69 18.68 -8.48 -8.00
N TRP A 70 19.17 -7.31 -8.41
CA TRP A 70 20.11 -6.53 -7.61
C TRP A 70 20.04 -5.04 -7.95
N PHE A 71 20.59 -4.19 -7.07
CA PHE A 71 20.58 -2.75 -7.25
C PHE A 71 21.93 -2.19 -7.64
N ALA A 72 21.92 -1.14 -8.46
CA ALA A 72 23.10 -0.35 -8.79
C ALA A 72 22.84 1.15 -8.61
N THR A 73 23.88 1.93 -8.37
CA THR A 73 23.89 3.37 -8.63
C THR A 73 24.46 3.62 -10.02
N GLY A 74 23.90 4.59 -10.74
CA GLY A 74 24.38 4.98 -12.07
C GLY A 74 25.10 6.33 -12.05
N GLU A 75 26.21 6.44 -12.76
CA GLU A 75 26.92 7.68 -13.02
C GLU A 75 26.43 8.35 -14.32
N ALA A 76 26.74 9.65 -14.50
CA ALA A 76 26.32 10.41 -15.67
C ALA A 76 26.92 9.89 -17.01
N ASN A 77 28.01 9.13 -16.94
CA ASN A 77 28.67 8.49 -18.08
C ASN A 77 28.03 7.14 -18.49
N GLY A 78 27.00 6.67 -17.78
CA GLY A 78 26.35 5.38 -18.03
C GLY A 78 27.03 4.19 -17.36
N GLN A 79 28.01 4.42 -16.48
CA GLN A 79 28.63 3.39 -15.66
C GLN A 79 27.76 3.07 -14.44
N TYR A 80 27.63 1.77 -14.13
CA TYR A 80 26.86 1.29 -13.00
C TYR A 80 27.76 0.64 -11.95
N SER A 81 27.49 0.93 -10.69
CA SER A 81 28.17 0.34 -9.54
C SER A 81 27.17 -0.42 -8.69
N ARG A 82 27.42 -1.72 -8.47
CA ARG A 82 26.58 -2.58 -7.65
C ARG A 82 26.47 -2.05 -6.22
N VAL A 83 25.26 -2.05 -5.70
CA VAL A 83 24.94 -1.66 -4.33
C VAL A 83 24.78 -2.93 -3.51
N GLU A 84 25.74 -3.16 -2.63
CA GLU A 84 25.60 -4.19 -1.61
C GLU A 84 24.55 -3.78 -0.57
N ARG A 85 23.87 -4.78 0.01
CA ARG A 85 22.89 -4.53 1.07
C ARG A 85 23.56 -3.75 2.21
N PRO A 86 23.08 -2.53 2.56
CA PRO A 86 23.64 -1.76 3.66
C PRO A 86 23.61 -2.54 4.98
N THR A 87 24.55 -2.25 5.88
CA THR A 87 24.65 -2.95 7.18
C THR A 87 23.41 -2.77 8.04
N ASP A 88 22.79 -1.59 7.98
CA ASP A 88 21.52 -1.29 8.63
C ASP A 88 20.29 -1.69 7.78
N GLY A 89 20.51 -2.19 6.56
CA GLY A 89 19.47 -2.60 5.63
C GLY A 89 18.73 -1.45 4.95
N LEU A 90 19.21 -0.21 5.03
CA LEU A 90 18.48 0.97 4.54
C LEU A 90 19.15 1.65 3.35
N LEU A 91 18.42 1.73 2.24
CA LEU A 91 18.74 2.54 1.07
C LEU A 91 18.45 4.02 1.35
N ARG A 92 19.39 4.92 1.04
CA ARG A 92 19.27 6.37 1.28
C ARG A 92 19.51 7.25 0.04
N GLY A 93 19.92 6.64 -1.07
CA GLY A 93 20.09 7.33 -2.34
C GLY A 93 18.75 7.77 -2.93
N HIS A 94 18.78 8.74 -3.85
CA HIS A 94 17.58 9.21 -4.56
C HIS A 94 17.16 8.29 -5.70
N THR A 95 18.10 7.59 -6.31
CA THR A 95 17.86 6.77 -7.49
C THR A 95 18.74 5.54 -7.47
N TYR A 96 18.11 4.40 -7.70
CA TYR A 96 18.74 3.11 -7.89
C TYR A 96 18.28 2.51 -9.22
N TYR A 97 19.10 1.65 -9.79
CA TYR A 97 18.79 0.89 -10.99
C TYR A 97 18.62 -0.58 -10.63
N TYR A 98 17.51 -1.18 -11.05
CA TYR A 98 17.24 -2.59 -10.81
C TYR A 98 17.72 -3.42 -11.98
N PHE A 99 18.63 -4.35 -11.71
CA PHE A 99 19.16 -5.30 -12.67
C PHE A 99 18.56 -6.68 -12.40
N VAL A 100 18.49 -7.50 -13.45
CA VAL A 100 18.01 -8.89 -13.38
C VAL A 100 19.07 -9.79 -13.98
N GLY A 101 19.59 -10.73 -13.20
CA GLY A 101 20.69 -11.61 -13.59
C GLY A 101 21.97 -10.84 -13.96
N ASP A 102 22.74 -11.45 -14.86
CA ASP A 102 24.04 -10.91 -15.33
C ASP A 102 23.91 -10.24 -16.71
N HIS A 103 22.73 -9.66 -17.00
CA HIS A 103 22.50 -8.99 -18.28
C HIS A 103 23.19 -7.62 -18.35
N GLU A 104 23.66 -7.28 -19.55
CA GLU A 104 24.19 -5.95 -19.86
C GLU A 104 23.17 -4.85 -19.55
N PRO A 105 23.59 -3.64 -19.16
CA PRO A 105 22.67 -2.54 -18.83
C PRO A 105 21.73 -2.15 -19.98
N THR A 106 22.10 -2.44 -21.23
CA THR A 106 21.27 -2.19 -22.42
C THR A 106 20.18 -3.23 -22.64
N HIS A 107 20.19 -4.34 -21.90
CA HIS A 107 19.19 -5.39 -22.01
C HIS A 107 17.85 -4.92 -21.43
N ARG A 108 16.82 -4.93 -22.28
CA ARG A 108 15.44 -4.56 -21.92
C ARG A 108 14.71 -5.79 -21.38
N TYR A 109 14.91 -6.11 -20.10
CA TYR A 109 14.14 -7.18 -19.48
C TYR A 109 12.66 -6.81 -19.43
N PRO A 110 11.75 -7.78 -19.58
CA PRO A 110 10.33 -7.48 -19.66
C PRO A 110 9.76 -7.10 -18.29
N VAL A 111 8.84 -6.14 -18.30
CA VAL A 111 8.14 -5.63 -17.11
C VAL A 111 6.67 -6.08 -17.13
N ILE A 112 6.12 -6.46 -15.98
CA ILE A 112 4.72 -6.87 -15.83
C ILE A 112 3.83 -5.64 -15.76
N PRO A 113 2.84 -5.47 -16.65
CA PRO A 113 2.11 -4.20 -16.74
C PRO A 113 1.01 -4.01 -15.70
N SER A 114 0.46 -5.09 -15.14
CA SER A 114 -0.58 -5.01 -14.12
C SER A 114 -0.67 -6.30 -13.31
N PHE A 115 -1.41 -6.23 -12.19
CA PHE A 115 -1.70 -7.39 -11.36
C PHE A 115 -2.36 -8.54 -12.15
N HIS A 116 -3.20 -8.23 -13.14
CA HIS A 116 -3.85 -9.25 -13.96
C HIS A 116 -2.85 -10.10 -14.77
N HIS A 117 -1.75 -9.51 -15.22
CA HIS A 117 -0.70 -10.23 -15.97
C HIS A 117 0.29 -10.93 -15.03
N TRP A 118 0.45 -10.44 -13.81
CA TRP A 118 1.35 -11.02 -12.82
C TRP A 118 0.94 -12.46 -12.48
N ARG A 119 1.91 -13.38 -12.45
CA ARG A 119 1.72 -14.79 -12.04
C ARG A 119 2.26 -15.01 -10.64
N PHE A 120 1.45 -15.67 -9.80
CA PHE A 120 1.82 -15.90 -8.41
C PHE A 120 2.95 -16.97 -8.30
N PRO A 121 4.03 -16.72 -7.55
CA PRO A 121 5.18 -17.62 -7.41
C PRO A 121 4.91 -18.76 -6.42
N HIS A 122 4.15 -19.78 -6.83
CA HIS A 122 3.81 -20.88 -5.93
C HIS A 122 5.05 -21.64 -5.42
N GLY A 123 5.25 -21.63 -4.09
CA GLY A 123 6.37 -22.34 -3.47
C GLY A 123 7.73 -21.63 -3.61
N GLU A 124 7.74 -20.46 -4.25
CA GLU A 124 8.95 -19.68 -4.57
C GLU A 124 8.81 -18.24 -4.04
N LEU A 125 8.21 -18.10 -2.85
CA LEU A 125 8.15 -16.81 -2.16
C LEU A 125 9.56 -16.34 -1.79
N PRO A 126 9.81 -15.01 -1.74
CA PRO A 126 11.09 -14.50 -1.28
C PRO A 126 11.45 -15.02 0.12
N GLU A 127 12.75 -15.18 0.41
CA GLU A 127 13.25 -15.81 1.63
C GLU A 127 12.54 -15.32 2.92
N LEU A 128 12.38 -14.00 3.07
CA LEU A 128 11.72 -13.41 4.24
C LEU A 128 10.25 -13.80 4.37
N TRP A 129 9.55 -13.97 3.25
CA TRP A 129 8.17 -14.42 3.23
C TRP A 129 8.06 -15.92 3.46
N ALA A 130 8.95 -16.71 2.87
CA ALA A 130 8.99 -18.16 3.06
C ALA A 130 9.27 -18.57 4.52
N ARG A 131 10.06 -17.78 5.25
CA ARG A 131 10.35 -17.99 6.68
C ARG A 131 9.27 -17.44 7.62
N LEU A 132 8.25 -16.75 7.12
CA LEU A 132 7.19 -16.19 7.95
C LEU A 132 6.23 -17.30 8.38
N GLU A 133 6.12 -17.52 9.69
CA GLU A 133 5.18 -18.49 10.26
C GLU A 133 3.94 -17.80 10.82
N ILE A 134 2.77 -18.17 10.31
CA ILE A 134 1.47 -17.76 10.87
C ILE A 134 0.77 -19.04 11.38
N PRO A 135 0.46 -19.13 12.69
CA PRO A 135 -0.17 -20.31 13.24
C PRO A 135 -1.57 -20.55 12.61
N PRO A 136 -2.02 -21.80 12.52
CA PRO A 136 -3.37 -22.09 12.07
C PRO A 136 -4.42 -21.42 12.99
N GLY A 137 -5.56 -21.09 12.40
CA GLY A 137 -6.66 -20.49 13.14
C GLY A 137 -7.38 -21.54 14.01
N PRO A 138 -8.08 -21.10 15.08
CA PRO A 138 -8.99 -21.98 15.80
C PRO A 138 -10.06 -22.54 14.85
N GLN A 139 -10.45 -23.80 15.05
CA GLN A 139 -11.61 -24.34 14.36
C GLN A 139 -12.86 -23.58 14.83
N THR A 140 -13.66 -23.15 13.87
CA THR A 140 -14.91 -22.43 14.13
C THR A 140 -16.08 -23.21 13.56
N GLN A 141 -17.18 -23.23 14.32
CA GLN A 141 -18.46 -23.79 13.86
C GLN A 141 -19.31 -22.75 13.14
N ALA A 142 -18.80 -21.52 12.96
CA ALA A 142 -19.52 -20.47 12.27
C ALA A 142 -19.84 -20.88 10.83
N THR A 143 -21.11 -20.79 10.46
CA THR A 143 -21.58 -21.10 9.10
C THR A 143 -21.21 -19.99 8.11
N ARG A 144 -21.03 -18.77 8.63
CA ARG A 144 -20.67 -17.57 7.87
C ARG A 144 -19.20 -17.23 8.03
N ARG A 145 -18.51 -17.00 6.91
CA ARG A 145 -17.07 -16.72 6.88
C ARG A 145 -16.69 -15.39 7.55
N ASP A 146 -17.53 -14.37 7.45
CA ASP A 146 -17.34 -13.10 8.13
C ASP A 146 -17.48 -13.23 9.66
N GLU A 147 -18.44 -14.04 10.13
CA GLU A 147 -18.60 -14.37 11.55
C GLU A 147 -17.41 -15.19 12.08
N ALA A 148 -16.89 -16.11 11.27
CA ALA A 148 -15.67 -16.85 11.58
C ALA A 148 -14.47 -15.90 11.80
N VAL A 149 -14.27 -14.92 10.92
CA VAL A 149 -13.17 -13.94 11.06
C VAL A 149 -13.37 -13.06 12.29
N LEU A 150 -14.60 -12.59 12.56
CA LEU A 150 -14.91 -11.80 13.76
C LEU A 150 -14.59 -12.57 15.05
N THR A 151 -14.92 -13.86 15.08
CA THR A 151 -14.65 -14.76 16.21
C THR A 151 -13.16 -15.05 16.36
N ARG A 152 -12.45 -15.26 15.23
CA ARG A 152 -11.01 -15.53 15.20
C ARG A 152 -10.20 -14.35 15.72
N ASP A 153 -10.45 -13.17 15.16
CA ASP A 153 -9.59 -12.01 15.38
C ASP A 153 -9.99 -11.25 16.64
N VAL A 154 -11.28 -11.14 16.96
CA VAL A 154 -11.84 -10.44 18.15
C VAL A 154 -11.55 -8.93 18.23
N THR A 155 -10.46 -8.43 17.67
CA THR A 155 -10.03 -7.04 17.62
C THR A 155 -9.31 -6.74 16.31
N CYS A 156 -9.18 -5.46 15.97
CA CYS A 156 -8.39 -5.04 14.81
C CYS A 156 -6.96 -5.60 14.89
N ARG A 157 -6.50 -6.23 13.80
CA ARG A 157 -5.17 -6.86 13.70
C ARG A 157 -3.99 -5.87 13.61
N ILE A 158 -4.28 -4.58 13.57
CA ILE A 158 -3.27 -3.50 13.66
C ILE A 158 -3.33 -2.86 15.04
N THR A 159 -4.51 -2.40 15.46
CA THR A 159 -4.64 -1.47 16.61
C THR A 159 -5.15 -2.12 17.90
N ALA A 160 -5.50 -3.40 17.89
CA ALA A 160 -6.19 -4.10 18.99
C ALA A 160 -7.56 -3.50 19.41
N HIS A 161 -8.12 -2.55 18.65
CA HIS A 161 -9.41 -1.94 18.99
C HIS A 161 -10.57 -2.93 18.79
N LYS A 162 -11.59 -2.86 19.67
CA LYS A 162 -12.83 -3.66 19.61
C LYS A 162 -14.00 -2.93 18.95
N GLY A 163 -13.99 -1.60 18.86
CA GLY A 163 -15.06 -0.83 18.21
C GLY A 163 -14.81 -0.64 16.71
N ALA A 164 -15.88 -0.42 15.94
CA ALA A 164 -15.85 0.01 14.52
C ALA A 164 -14.85 -0.77 13.65
N ARG A 165 -15.09 -2.08 13.50
CA ARG A 165 -14.25 -2.99 12.73
C ARG A 165 -14.99 -3.57 11.55
N GLU A 166 -14.24 -3.90 10.50
CA GLU A 166 -14.73 -4.50 9.27
C GLU A 166 -13.81 -5.64 8.83
N VAL A 167 -14.40 -6.64 8.18
CA VAL A 167 -13.66 -7.76 7.58
C VAL A 167 -13.07 -7.30 6.26
N ALA A 168 -11.75 -7.22 6.21
CA ALA A 168 -10.97 -6.83 5.05
C ALA A 168 -10.48 -8.05 4.29
N HIS A 169 -10.57 -8.02 2.96
CA HIS A 169 -9.95 -9.04 2.11
C HIS A 169 -8.49 -8.69 1.86
N LEU A 170 -7.61 -9.69 1.87
CA LEU A 170 -6.23 -9.54 1.43
C LEU A 170 -6.18 -9.45 -0.09
N VAL A 171 -6.55 -10.51 -0.81
CA VAL A 171 -6.85 -10.43 -2.24
C VAL A 171 -8.27 -9.93 -2.43
N PRO A 172 -8.50 -8.75 -3.03
CA PRO A 172 -9.82 -8.16 -3.16
C PRO A 172 -10.81 -9.05 -3.92
N LEU A 173 -12.09 -8.89 -3.62
CA LEU A 173 -13.16 -9.63 -4.29
C LEU A 173 -13.19 -9.36 -5.81
N SER A 174 -12.82 -8.16 -6.26
CA SER A 174 -12.76 -7.78 -7.67
C SER A 174 -11.77 -8.62 -8.48
N GLU A 175 -10.76 -9.20 -7.82
CA GLU A 175 -9.68 -9.96 -8.44
C GLU A 175 -9.99 -11.46 -8.56
N GLY A 176 -11.26 -11.86 -8.47
CA GLY A 176 -11.67 -13.27 -8.47
C GLY A 176 -11.21 -14.07 -9.69
N TYR A 177 -11.13 -13.46 -10.88
CA TYR A 177 -10.59 -14.13 -12.06
C TYR A 177 -9.09 -14.38 -11.96
N TRP A 178 -8.32 -13.37 -11.52
CA TRP A 178 -6.89 -13.53 -11.27
C TRP A 178 -6.66 -14.63 -10.23
N PHE A 179 -7.46 -14.63 -9.15
CA PHE A 179 -7.39 -15.62 -8.07
C PHE A 179 -7.59 -17.05 -8.59
N ILE A 180 -8.61 -17.27 -9.43
CA ILE A 180 -8.90 -18.59 -10.01
C ILE A 180 -7.78 -19.01 -10.98
N ARG A 181 -7.37 -18.10 -11.87
CA ARG A 181 -6.35 -18.40 -12.90
C ARG A 181 -4.96 -18.67 -12.30
N ASN A 182 -4.63 -18.04 -11.17
CA ASN A 182 -3.40 -18.34 -10.44
C ASN A 182 -3.56 -19.49 -9.44
N GLY A 183 -4.59 -20.34 -9.54
CA GLY A 183 -4.71 -21.50 -8.65
C GLY A 183 -4.70 -21.18 -7.15
N MET A 184 -5.06 -19.96 -6.76
CA MET A 184 -4.89 -19.45 -5.39
C MET A 184 -5.78 -20.17 -4.36
N ARG A 185 -6.76 -20.92 -4.85
CA ARG A 185 -7.63 -21.82 -4.07
C ARG A 185 -6.87 -22.79 -3.17
N ARG A 186 -5.65 -23.18 -3.54
CA ARG A 186 -4.81 -24.09 -2.75
C ARG A 186 -4.44 -23.55 -1.36
N TYR A 187 -4.54 -22.24 -1.17
CA TYR A 187 -4.25 -21.56 0.10
C TYR A 187 -5.51 -21.27 0.93
N CYS A 188 -6.69 -21.56 0.38
CA CYS A 188 -7.96 -21.46 1.10
C CYS A 188 -8.07 -22.57 2.16
N LEU A 189 -8.82 -22.28 3.23
CA LEU A 189 -9.19 -23.28 4.21
C LEU A 189 -10.14 -24.33 3.60
N ASP A 190 -11.16 -23.88 2.86
CA ASP A 190 -12.11 -24.76 2.19
C ASP A 190 -11.71 -24.99 0.73
N GLN A 191 -10.76 -25.90 0.51
CA GLN A 191 -10.28 -26.20 -0.84
C GLN A 191 -11.33 -26.89 -1.72
N LEU A 192 -12.47 -27.37 -1.23
CA LEU A 192 -13.46 -28.12 -2.02
C LEU A 192 -14.67 -27.26 -2.44
N ASN A 193 -15.04 -26.25 -1.65
CA ASN A 193 -16.16 -25.36 -1.98
C ASN A 193 -15.74 -23.89 -2.16
N SER A 194 -14.47 -23.54 -1.95
CA SER A 194 -13.97 -22.19 -2.25
C SER A 194 -13.68 -22.02 -3.74
N ILE A 195 -14.68 -21.58 -4.51
CA ILE A 195 -14.50 -21.10 -5.89
C ILE A 195 -14.33 -19.56 -5.90
N SER A 196 -14.08 -18.95 -4.74
CA SER A 196 -14.13 -17.49 -4.59
C SER A 196 -13.03 -17.00 -3.65
N THR A 197 -12.63 -15.75 -3.87
CA THR A 197 -11.85 -14.91 -2.96
C THR A 197 -12.46 -14.80 -1.55
N TYR A 198 -13.72 -15.20 -1.37
CA TYR A 198 -14.41 -15.23 -0.10
C TYR A 198 -13.99 -16.44 0.78
N ASP A 199 -12.76 -16.45 1.31
CA ASP A 199 -12.25 -17.47 2.25
C ASP A 199 -11.68 -16.82 3.53
N THR A 200 -11.78 -17.50 4.67
CA THR A 200 -11.30 -16.95 5.96
C THR A 200 -9.80 -16.74 6.00
N ASN A 201 -9.02 -17.56 5.27
CA ASN A 201 -7.57 -17.38 5.18
C ASN A 201 -7.20 -16.13 4.37
N ASN A 202 -8.10 -15.65 3.50
CA ASN A 202 -7.94 -14.44 2.69
C ASN A 202 -8.56 -13.19 3.36
N MET A 203 -8.91 -13.27 4.65
CA MET A 203 -9.58 -12.19 5.36
C MET A 203 -8.96 -11.93 6.71
N LEU A 204 -9.03 -10.67 7.18
CA LEU A 204 -8.65 -10.27 8.52
C LEU A 204 -9.46 -9.07 8.99
N LEU A 205 -9.52 -8.88 10.30
CA LEU A 205 -10.33 -7.83 10.91
C LEU A 205 -9.53 -6.54 11.08
N LEU A 206 -10.00 -5.45 10.46
CA LEU A 206 -9.40 -4.12 10.55
C LEU A 206 -10.35 -3.11 11.19
N ARG A 207 -9.80 -2.03 11.76
CA ARG A 207 -10.58 -0.84 12.11
C ARG A 207 -11.04 -0.18 10.80
N ARG A 208 -12.25 0.37 10.76
CA ARG A 208 -12.90 0.84 9.52
C ARG A 208 -12.06 1.83 8.71
N ASP A 209 -11.43 2.79 9.37
CA ASP A 209 -10.51 3.74 8.76
C ASP A 209 -9.27 3.06 8.15
N LEU A 210 -8.67 2.10 8.86
CA LEU A 210 -7.54 1.34 8.35
C LEU A 210 -7.94 0.40 7.21
N HIS A 211 -9.15 -0.16 7.24
CA HIS A 211 -9.69 -0.93 6.12
C HIS A 211 -9.82 -0.05 4.87
N PHE A 212 -10.40 1.15 5.02
CA PHE A 212 -10.48 2.12 3.95
C PHE A 212 -9.11 2.46 3.37
N LEU A 213 -8.13 2.79 4.23
CA LEU A 213 -6.77 3.14 3.81
C LEU A 213 -6.04 1.94 3.16
N PHE A 214 -6.28 0.73 3.65
CA PHE A 214 -5.74 -0.49 3.07
C PHE A 214 -6.21 -0.65 1.64
N ASP A 215 -7.52 -0.54 1.39
CA ASP A 215 -8.13 -0.65 0.05
C ASP A 215 -7.80 0.50 -0.89
N HIS A 216 -7.37 1.64 -0.36
CA HIS A 216 -6.81 2.75 -1.14
C HIS A 216 -5.29 2.67 -1.29
N HIS A 217 -4.72 1.47 -1.12
CA HIS A 217 -3.31 1.19 -1.39
C HIS A 217 -2.34 2.00 -0.53
N ARG A 218 -2.77 2.55 0.61
CA ARG A 218 -1.97 3.49 1.41
C ARG A 218 -0.86 2.81 2.21
N PHE A 219 -1.07 1.56 2.58
CA PHE A 219 -0.11 0.73 3.30
C PHE A 219 -0.29 -0.74 2.94
N VAL A 220 0.73 -1.54 3.29
CA VAL A 220 0.76 -2.99 3.13
C VAL A 220 1.27 -3.65 4.40
N PHE A 221 1.07 -4.95 4.52
CA PHE A 221 1.87 -5.76 5.41
C PHE A 221 3.14 -6.19 4.68
N ALA A 222 4.29 -6.05 5.33
CA ALA A 222 5.59 -6.39 4.76
C ALA A 222 6.39 -7.21 5.76
N THR A 223 7.18 -8.15 5.25
CA THR A 223 8.18 -8.86 6.05
C THR A 223 9.46 -8.04 6.10
N LYS A 224 10.03 -7.88 7.29
CA LYS A 224 11.30 -7.19 7.52
C LYS A 224 12.16 -7.96 8.51
N ARG A 225 13.47 -7.75 8.43
CA ARG A 225 14.44 -8.28 9.41
C ARG A 225 14.50 -7.33 10.59
N ASN A 226 14.47 -7.87 11.81
CA ASN A 226 14.79 -7.08 12.99
C ASN A 226 16.31 -7.06 13.26
N ARG A 227 16.74 -6.41 14.34
CA ARG A 227 18.17 -6.32 14.72
C ARG A 227 18.84 -7.67 14.97
N SER A 228 18.07 -8.71 15.31
CA SER A 228 18.53 -10.08 15.52
C SER A 228 18.38 -10.95 14.27
N ASP A 229 18.12 -10.34 13.10
CA ASP A 229 17.84 -11.00 11.82
C ASP A 229 16.57 -11.87 11.79
N ALA A 230 15.72 -11.80 12.83
CA ALA A 230 14.46 -12.50 12.85
C ALA A 230 13.44 -11.80 11.94
N VAL A 231 12.65 -12.61 11.21
CA VAL A 231 11.58 -12.13 10.33
C VAL A 231 10.42 -11.62 11.17
N GLN A 232 9.92 -10.43 10.84
CA GLN A 232 8.74 -9.84 11.46
C GLN A 232 7.77 -9.34 10.39
N LEU A 233 6.47 -9.49 10.65
CA LEU A 233 5.41 -8.90 9.84
C LEU A 233 5.02 -7.53 10.42
N VAL A 234 5.30 -6.48 9.65
CA VAL A 234 5.03 -5.09 10.03
C VAL A 234 4.03 -4.44 9.08
N LEU A 235 3.41 -3.36 9.51
CA LEU A 235 2.69 -2.45 8.63
C LEU A 235 3.70 -1.47 8.00
N HIS A 236 3.79 -1.49 6.66
CA HIS A 236 4.62 -0.57 5.90
C HIS A 236 3.74 0.45 5.17
N VAL A 237 3.87 1.72 5.55
CA VAL A 237 3.17 2.83 4.90
C VAL A 237 3.85 3.16 3.58
N LEU A 238 3.09 3.13 2.49
CA LEU A 238 3.56 3.43 1.13
C LEU A 238 3.29 4.89 0.76
N ASN A 239 2.08 5.38 1.06
CA ASN A 239 1.68 6.76 0.82
C ASN A 239 1.04 7.37 2.07
N HIS A 240 1.52 8.55 2.43
CA HIS A 240 1.12 9.35 3.57
C HIS A 240 0.50 10.70 3.17
N GLU A 241 0.36 11.02 1.87
CA GLU A 241 -0.32 12.22 1.39
C GLU A 241 -1.69 12.43 2.05
N ARG A 242 -1.91 13.58 2.68
CA ARG A 242 -3.16 13.94 3.36
C ARG A 242 -3.48 13.07 4.59
N ALA A 243 -2.51 12.30 5.09
CA ALA A 243 -2.65 11.46 6.28
C ALA A 243 -1.25 11.16 6.87
N ASP A 244 -0.51 12.23 7.18
CA ASP A 244 0.89 12.18 7.62
C ASP A 244 1.05 11.40 8.94
N GLU A 245 0.00 11.38 9.76
CA GLU A 245 -0.03 10.63 11.01
C GLU A 245 0.15 9.12 10.79
N LEU A 246 -0.14 8.57 9.60
CA LEU A 246 0.03 7.13 9.34
C LEU A 246 1.44 6.66 9.62
N VAL A 247 2.45 7.44 9.23
CA VAL A 247 3.84 7.02 9.37
C VAL A 247 4.21 6.96 10.84
N ASN A 248 3.86 8.00 11.61
CA ASN A 248 4.16 8.05 13.04
C ASN A 248 3.36 7.00 13.83
N LEU A 249 2.12 6.74 13.42
CA LEU A 249 1.22 5.82 14.10
C LEU A 249 1.45 4.35 13.78
N TYR A 250 1.85 4.02 12.55
CA TYR A 250 1.74 2.64 12.05
C TYR A 250 2.97 2.11 11.33
N HIS A 251 3.79 2.98 10.73
CA HIS A 251 4.90 2.50 9.90
C HIS A 251 5.94 1.72 10.72
N ASN A 252 6.34 0.56 10.18
CA ASN A 252 7.21 -0.44 10.82
C ASN A 252 6.75 -0.90 12.21
N ARG A 253 5.46 -0.76 12.53
CA ARG A 253 4.89 -1.35 13.75
C ARG A 253 4.45 -2.79 13.49
N LEU A 254 4.67 -3.62 14.50
CA LEU A 254 4.21 -5.01 14.49
C LEU A 254 2.69 -5.07 14.44
N THR A 255 2.20 -6.04 13.68
CA THR A 255 0.78 -6.42 13.73
C THR A 255 0.46 -7.11 15.05
N GLN A 256 -0.82 -7.11 15.43
CA GLN A 256 -1.30 -8.06 16.43
C GLN A 256 -1.12 -9.48 15.89
N ALA A 257 -0.92 -10.44 16.79
CA ALA A 257 -0.75 -11.84 16.39
C ALA A 257 -1.83 -12.28 15.38
N LEU A 258 -1.38 -12.70 14.21
CA LEU A 258 -2.23 -13.28 13.18
C LEU A 258 -2.33 -14.78 13.40
N CYS A 259 -3.49 -15.35 13.08
CA CYS A 259 -3.68 -16.80 13.01
C CYS A 259 -4.69 -17.12 11.91
N GLY A 260 -4.57 -18.29 11.28
CA GLY A 260 -5.49 -18.75 10.25
C GLY A 260 -5.62 -17.80 9.06
N VAL A 261 -4.53 -17.12 8.71
CA VAL A 261 -4.38 -16.27 7.53
C VAL A 261 -3.22 -16.83 6.72
N SER A 262 -3.38 -16.94 5.40
CA SER A 262 -2.32 -17.45 4.54
C SER A 262 -1.29 -16.36 4.21
N VAL A 263 -0.01 -16.70 4.32
CA VAL A 263 1.11 -15.81 3.96
C VAL A 263 1.04 -15.43 2.48
N GLU A 264 0.62 -16.36 1.64
CA GLU A 264 0.47 -16.18 0.20
C GLU A 264 -0.56 -15.11 -0.16
N PHE A 265 -1.66 -15.02 0.58
CA PHE A 265 -2.64 -13.94 0.38
C PHE A 265 -2.10 -12.58 0.85
N ILE A 266 -1.31 -12.54 1.91
CA ILE A 266 -0.64 -11.31 2.37
C ILE A 266 0.38 -10.85 1.32
N PHE A 267 1.15 -11.78 0.74
CA PHE A 267 2.09 -11.47 -0.33
C PHE A 267 1.38 -11.02 -1.61
N ALA A 268 0.29 -11.69 -1.99
CA ALA A 268 -0.54 -11.27 -3.13
C ALA A 268 -1.13 -9.87 -2.92
N ARG A 269 -1.48 -9.50 -1.68
CA ARG A 269 -1.89 -8.13 -1.36
C ARG A 269 -0.78 -7.12 -1.64
N LEU A 270 0.46 -7.41 -1.22
CA LEU A 270 1.60 -6.55 -1.51
C LEU A 270 1.69 -6.32 -3.02
N ALA A 271 1.70 -7.39 -3.81
CA ALA A 271 1.77 -7.30 -5.27
C ALA A 271 0.61 -6.49 -5.85
N TRP A 272 -0.64 -6.77 -5.46
CA TRP A 272 -1.83 -6.02 -5.91
C TRP A 272 -1.71 -4.53 -5.60
N THR A 273 -1.16 -4.19 -4.44
CA THR A 273 -1.02 -2.80 -4.01
C THR A 273 -0.02 -2.02 -4.88
N LEU A 274 1.05 -2.68 -5.34
CA LEU A 274 2.11 -2.08 -6.16
C LEU A 274 1.65 -1.68 -7.56
N PHE A 275 0.74 -2.43 -8.18
CA PHE A 275 0.29 -2.21 -9.55
C PHE A 275 -0.68 -1.03 -9.70
N THR A 276 -0.20 0.16 -9.35
CA THR A 276 -0.88 1.45 -9.55
C THR A 276 0.11 2.48 -10.07
N SER A 277 -0.36 3.48 -10.81
CA SER A 277 0.48 4.60 -11.29
C SER A 277 1.15 5.39 -10.16
N THR A 278 0.64 5.28 -8.92
CA THR A 278 1.22 5.96 -7.77
C THR A 278 2.61 5.40 -7.43
N TYR A 279 2.74 4.08 -7.36
CA TYR A 279 3.98 3.40 -6.98
C TYR A 279 4.76 2.86 -8.17
N PHE A 280 4.06 2.53 -9.25
CA PHE A 280 4.56 1.88 -10.45
C PHE A 280 4.20 2.71 -11.70
N PRO A 281 4.83 3.89 -11.88
CA PRO A 281 4.53 4.82 -12.98
C PRO A 281 5.21 4.43 -14.30
N ALA A 282 5.79 3.22 -14.38
CA ALA A 282 6.60 2.75 -15.50
C ALA A 282 5.92 2.90 -16.87
N PHE A 283 4.58 2.95 -16.91
CA PHE A 283 3.81 3.06 -18.15
C PHE A 283 3.15 4.43 -18.34
N ASP A 284 3.58 5.44 -17.57
CA ASP A 284 3.08 6.81 -17.66
C ASP A 284 3.91 7.71 -18.59
N GLY A 285 4.18 7.20 -19.79
CA GLY A 285 4.95 7.87 -20.83
C GLY A 285 4.55 7.45 -22.25
N MET A 286 5.47 7.66 -23.21
CA MET A 286 5.28 7.37 -24.64
C MET A 286 6.37 6.45 -25.24
N ALA A 287 7.27 5.91 -24.43
CA ALA A 287 8.36 5.06 -24.89
C ALA A 287 7.91 3.64 -25.25
N ARG A 288 8.76 2.92 -26.00
CA ARG A 288 8.66 1.48 -26.20
C ARG A 288 9.27 0.75 -25.03
N MET A 289 8.53 -0.20 -24.46
CA MET A 289 8.99 -1.02 -23.35
C MET A 289 8.76 -2.50 -23.62
N ALA A 290 9.73 -3.31 -23.19
CA ALA A 290 9.60 -4.74 -23.11
C ALA A 290 8.65 -5.06 -21.96
N VAL A 291 7.60 -5.80 -22.26
CA VAL A 291 6.57 -6.20 -21.30
C VAL A 291 6.32 -7.68 -21.36
N GLN A 292 5.95 -8.24 -20.22
CA GLN A 292 5.52 -9.62 -20.13
C GLN A 292 4.00 -9.66 -19.93
N LEU A 293 3.29 -10.23 -20.90
CA LEU A 293 1.84 -10.30 -20.94
C LEU A 293 1.38 -11.74 -20.73
N PHE A 294 0.43 -11.94 -19.83
CA PHE A 294 -0.30 -13.21 -19.72
C PHE A 294 -1.43 -13.30 -20.75
N ASN A 295 -1.52 -14.42 -21.47
CA ASN A 295 -2.60 -14.75 -22.37
C ASN A 295 -3.55 -15.78 -21.71
N PRO A 296 -4.77 -15.36 -21.31
CA PRO A 296 -5.70 -16.23 -20.60
C PRO A 296 -6.34 -17.33 -21.47
N GLU A 297 -6.25 -17.24 -22.80
CA GLU A 297 -6.80 -18.26 -23.72
C GLU A 297 -5.85 -19.45 -23.86
N LYS A 298 -4.55 -19.17 -23.89
CA LYS A 298 -3.49 -20.19 -24.01
C LYS A 298 -2.91 -20.62 -22.66
N ASP A 299 -3.19 -19.88 -21.59
CA ASP A 299 -2.57 -20.04 -20.28
C ASP A 299 -1.04 -19.90 -20.32
N GLU A 300 -0.57 -19.00 -21.18
CA GLU A 300 0.85 -18.80 -21.47
C GLU A 300 1.25 -17.34 -21.22
N VAL A 301 2.54 -17.15 -20.95
CA VAL A 301 3.15 -15.84 -20.79
C VAL A 301 3.99 -15.53 -22.02
N GLN A 302 3.82 -14.33 -22.59
CA GLN A 302 4.55 -13.87 -23.77
C GLN A 302 5.27 -12.55 -23.48
N ASN A 303 6.47 -12.38 -24.05
CA ASN A 303 7.19 -11.11 -24.01
C ASN A 303 6.92 -10.35 -25.31
N ASP A 304 6.50 -9.09 -25.19
CA ASP A 304 6.26 -8.18 -26.30
C ASP A 304 7.07 -6.88 -26.09
N ASP A 305 7.34 -6.14 -27.17
CA ASP A 305 7.88 -4.77 -27.11
C ASP A 305 6.83 -3.80 -27.67
N LEU A 306 6.21 -3.03 -26.78
CA LEU A 306 5.04 -2.21 -27.07
C LEU A 306 5.24 -0.76 -26.64
N TYR A 307 4.53 0.17 -27.26
CA TYR A 307 4.46 1.53 -26.74
C TYR A 307 3.66 1.55 -25.43
N GLN A 308 4.07 2.39 -24.47
CA GLN A 308 3.40 2.54 -23.16
C GLN A 308 1.90 2.85 -23.29
N GLN A 309 1.49 3.62 -24.31
CA GLN A 309 0.07 3.88 -24.60
C GLN A 309 -0.72 2.60 -24.95
N ASP A 310 -0.11 1.68 -25.71
CA ASP A 310 -0.75 0.43 -26.12
C ASP A 310 -0.84 -0.53 -24.94
N ILE A 311 0.19 -0.51 -24.06
CA ILE A 311 0.23 -1.33 -22.85
C ILE A 311 -0.93 -0.97 -21.92
N ARG A 312 -1.24 0.32 -21.74
CA ARG A 312 -2.37 0.79 -20.91
C ARG A 312 -3.70 0.19 -21.35
N SER A 313 -3.93 0.07 -22.66
CA SER A 313 -5.14 -0.56 -23.20
C SER A 313 -5.25 -2.05 -22.85
N ARG A 314 -4.11 -2.71 -22.58
CA ARG A 314 -4.01 -4.14 -22.31
C ARG A 314 -3.90 -4.49 -20.82
N MET A 315 -3.67 -3.52 -19.93
CA MET A 315 -3.50 -3.75 -18.49
C MET A 315 -4.68 -4.46 -17.83
N LYS A 316 -5.90 -4.27 -18.33
CA LYS A 316 -7.10 -4.97 -17.82
C LYS A 316 -7.40 -6.21 -18.67
N LEU A 317 -6.85 -7.36 -18.28
CA LEU A 317 -7.18 -8.65 -18.92
C LEU A 317 -8.57 -9.18 -18.55
N PHE A 318 -8.94 -9.11 -17.27
CA PHE A 318 -10.20 -9.67 -16.78
C PHE A 318 -11.27 -8.58 -16.64
N LYS A 319 -12.52 -8.96 -16.93
CA LYS A 319 -13.69 -8.13 -16.62
C LYS A 319 -13.87 -8.03 -15.10
N ALA A 320 -14.62 -7.04 -14.65
CA ALA A 320 -14.98 -6.92 -13.23
C ALA A 320 -15.63 -8.21 -12.72
N TYR A 321 -15.08 -8.78 -11.65
CA TYR A 321 -15.61 -10.01 -11.06
C TYR A 321 -16.90 -9.71 -10.28
N SER A 322 -18.03 -10.24 -10.74
CA SER A 322 -19.33 -10.05 -10.07
C SER A 322 -19.64 -11.20 -9.10
N ARG A 323 -20.12 -10.83 -7.91
CA ARG A 323 -20.56 -11.74 -6.83
C ARG A 323 -21.71 -12.67 -7.26
N SER A 324 -22.42 -12.36 -8.35
CA SER A 324 -23.47 -13.22 -8.89
C SER A 324 -22.94 -14.46 -9.60
N GLN A 325 -21.72 -14.43 -10.14
CA GLN A 325 -21.14 -15.57 -10.87
C GLN A 325 -20.61 -16.67 -9.95
N SER A 326 -20.43 -16.39 -8.65
CA SER A 326 -20.01 -17.38 -7.63
C SER A 326 -21.19 -18.10 -6.96
N ARG A 327 -22.44 -17.71 -7.27
CA ARG A 327 -23.62 -18.47 -6.86
C ARG A 327 -23.89 -19.48 -7.97
N SER A 328 -23.88 -20.77 -7.63
CA SER A 328 -24.27 -21.87 -8.51
C SER A 328 -25.44 -21.47 -9.42
N ASN A 329 -25.26 -21.60 -10.74
CA ASN A 329 -26.33 -21.47 -11.73
C ASN A 329 -27.41 -22.51 -11.43
N SER A 330 -28.36 -22.17 -10.58
CA SER A 330 -29.59 -22.93 -10.43
C SER A 330 -30.53 -22.49 -11.55
N PRO A 331 -30.99 -23.40 -12.43
CA PRO A 331 -31.79 -23.03 -13.59
C PRO A 331 -33.22 -22.76 -13.14
N MET A 332 -33.60 -21.48 -13.03
CA MET A 332 -34.94 -20.95 -13.36
C MET A 332 -35.06 -19.52 -12.84
N LYS A 333 -34.87 -18.56 -13.75
CA LYS A 333 -35.70 -17.36 -13.79
C LYS A 333 -35.76 -16.90 -15.23
N ARG A 334 -36.99 -16.72 -15.70
CA ARG A 334 -37.37 -16.50 -17.10
C ARG A 334 -36.60 -15.31 -17.68
N ALA A 335 -36.05 -15.49 -18.88
CA ALA A 335 -35.52 -14.40 -19.68
C ALA A 335 -36.61 -13.35 -19.91
N ARG A 336 -36.25 -12.08 -19.73
CA ARG A 336 -37.03 -10.93 -20.19
C ARG A 336 -36.13 -10.18 -21.17
N ASP A 337 -36.68 -9.94 -22.35
CA ASP A 337 -36.03 -9.32 -23.51
C ASP A 337 -35.18 -8.10 -23.16
N GLU A 338 -34.00 -8.07 -23.79
CA GLU A 338 -33.16 -6.89 -23.94
C GLU A 338 -33.80 -5.96 -24.97
N THR A 339 -34.00 -4.71 -24.60
CA THR A 339 -33.87 -3.58 -25.52
C THR A 339 -33.70 -2.31 -24.71
N VAL A 340 -32.76 -1.51 -25.20
CA VAL A 340 -32.51 -0.07 -24.99
C VAL A 340 -31.14 0.18 -24.37
N GLU A 341 -30.22 0.49 -25.30
CA GLU A 341 -29.00 1.26 -25.14
C GLU A 341 -29.29 2.52 -24.33
N ASP A 342 -28.37 2.94 -23.46
CA ASP A 342 -27.90 4.32 -23.47
C ASP A 342 -26.67 4.48 -22.57
N GLU A 343 -25.69 5.15 -23.16
CA GLU A 343 -24.50 5.70 -22.55
C GLU A 343 -24.89 6.80 -21.55
N GLU A 344 -24.33 6.81 -20.34
CA GLU A 344 -23.92 8.09 -19.75
C GLU A 344 -22.88 7.95 -18.63
N MET A 345 -21.77 8.62 -18.91
CA MET A 345 -20.75 9.22 -18.04
C MET A 345 -21.27 9.62 -16.64
N SER A 346 -20.56 9.22 -15.58
CA SER A 346 -20.70 9.86 -14.25
C SER A 346 -19.36 10.41 -13.79
N GLU A 347 -19.14 11.64 -14.22
CA GLU A 347 -18.18 12.61 -13.73
C GLU A 347 -18.80 13.25 -12.47
N TRP A 348 -18.18 13.06 -11.30
CA TRP A 348 -18.54 13.81 -10.08
C TRP A 348 -17.29 14.16 -9.28
N ASN A 349 -16.58 15.18 -9.77
CA ASN A 349 -15.99 16.18 -8.87
C ASN A 349 -17.11 17.17 -8.53
N LEU A 350 -17.21 17.60 -7.27
CA LEU A 350 -17.57 18.96 -6.84
C LEU A 350 -17.55 19.02 -5.30
N ASP A 351 -16.54 19.71 -4.76
CA ASP A 351 -16.61 20.45 -3.49
C ASP A 351 -17.14 21.89 -3.82
N PRO A 352 -17.36 22.79 -2.84
CA PRO A 352 -18.63 23.04 -2.15
C PRO A 352 -19.09 24.51 -2.38
N ASP A 353 -20.10 24.94 -1.61
CA ASP A 353 -20.59 26.33 -1.42
C ASP A 353 -21.90 26.69 -2.18
N GLY A 354 -22.90 27.16 -1.42
CA GLY A 354 -24.07 27.83 -1.99
C GLY A 354 -25.37 27.63 -1.21
N ASP A 355 -25.68 28.57 -0.34
CA ASP A 355 -26.87 28.65 0.51
C ASP A 355 -28.16 28.85 -0.30
N GLY A 356 -29.31 28.32 0.17
CA GLY A 356 -30.63 28.81 -0.26
C GLY A 356 -31.77 27.79 -0.30
N TRP A 357 -32.56 27.72 0.77
CA TRP A 357 -34.00 27.40 0.69
C TRP A 357 -34.76 28.72 0.40
N PRO A 358 -35.96 28.79 -0.24
CA PRO A 358 -37.10 27.89 0.06
C PRO A 358 -38.20 27.65 -1.03
N THR A 359 -39.16 26.77 -0.69
CA THR A 359 -40.63 26.89 -0.95
C THR A 359 -41.33 26.00 -2.02
N LEU A 360 -42.07 25.01 -1.47
CA LEU A 360 -43.45 24.53 -1.73
C LEU A 360 -43.95 24.00 -3.11
N LEU A 361 -44.46 22.77 -3.00
CA LEU A 361 -45.70 22.18 -3.55
C LEU A 361 -45.76 21.84 -5.05
N THR A 362 -45.83 20.55 -5.35
CA THR A 362 -47.13 19.92 -5.68
C THR A 362 -47.09 18.41 -5.44
N GLU A 363 -48.21 17.92 -4.93
CA GLU A 363 -48.51 16.55 -4.56
C GLU A 363 -48.71 15.65 -5.79
N GLU A 364 -48.15 14.43 -5.78
CA GLU A 364 -48.84 13.26 -6.33
C GLU A 364 -48.70 12.09 -5.36
N SER A 365 -49.85 11.55 -4.96
CA SER A 365 -50.00 10.51 -3.94
C SER A 365 -49.62 9.11 -4.43
N PRO A 366 -49.23 8.20 -3.50
CA PRO A 366 -48.56 6.94 -3.81
C PRO A 366 -49.52 5.78 -4.11
N ARG A 367 -49.11 4.83 -4.97
CA ARG A 367 -49.81 3.54 -5.17
C ARG A 367 -48.99 2.36 -4.64
N GLY A 368 -49.44 1.83 -3.48
CA GLY A 368 -49.43 0.42 -3.00
C GLY A 368 -48.10 -0.36 -2.92
N ARG A 369 -47.77 -1.13 -1.86
CA ARG A 369 -48.62 -1.96 -0.99
C ARG A 369 -47.97 -2.08 0.40
N CYS A 370 -48.65 -1.58 1.45
CA CYS A 370 -48.24 -1.70 2.85
C CYS A 370 -48.76 -3.03 3.44
N ARG A 371 -47.97 -3.68 4.31
CA ARG A 371 -48.38 -4.85 5.08
C ARG A 371 -48.81 -4.38 6.47
N GLU A 372 -50.11 -4.48 6.76
CA GLU A 372 -50.66 -4.28 8.09
C GLU A 372 -50.22 -5.41 9.04
N ARG A 373 -49.93 -5.04 10.29
CA ARG A 373 -50.02 -5.92 11.46
C ARG A 373 -51.06 -5.30 12.38
N SER A 374 -52.17 -5.99 12.59
CA SER A 374 -53.17 -5.61 13.60
C SER A 374 -52.68 -6.02 14.99
N TRP A 375 -52.89 -5.14 15.96
CA TRP A 375 -52.97 -5.47 17.38
C TRP A 375 -54.26 -4.86 17.90
N ASP A 376 -55.25 -5.72 18.17
CA ASP A 376 -56.46 -5.30 18.87
C ASP A 376 -56.16 -5.08 20.35
N THR A 377 -56.73 -4.00 20.85
CA THR A 377 -56.65 -3.54 22.24
C THR A 377 -57.98 -3.89 22.91
N HIS A 378 -57.95 -4.43 24.13
CA HIS A 378 -59.05 -4.29 25.07
C HIS A 378 -58.47 -3.93 26.46
N GLU A 379 -58.85 -2.72 26.89
CA GLU A 379 -59.14 -2.17 28.24
C GLU A 379 -59.01 -3.12 29.45
N GLN A 380 -58.72 -2.73 30.69
CA GLN A 380 -58.57 -1.48 31.47
C GLN A 380 -58.02 -1.94 32.84
N GLU A 381 -57.21 -1.14 33.55
CA GLU A 381 -57.40 -0.78 34.99
C GLU A 381 -56.17 -0.11 35.65
N SER A 382 -56.43 1.11 36.16
CA SER A 382 -55.81 1.82 37.31
C SER A 382 -54.33 2.22 37.33
N LEU A 383 -54.13 3.55 37.31
CA LEU A 383 -52.95 4.28 37.84
C LEU A 383 -53.01 4.41 39.36
N PRO A 384 -51.88 4.72 40.01
CA PRO A 384 -51.88 5.89 40.89
C PRO A 384 -50.72 6.88 40.64
N GLU A 385 -51.03 8.15 40.93
CA GLU A 385 -50.20 9.35 40.81
C GLU A 385 -49.23 9.60 41.99
N LEU A 386 -48.15 10.31 41.63
CA LEU A 386 -47.35 11.34 42.34
C LEU A 386 -47.08 11.26 43.85
N VAL A 387 -45.78 11.32 44.20
CA VAL A 387 -45.11 12.40 44.99
C VAL A 387 -43.62 12.36 44.56
N GLY A 388 -42.89 13.39 44.11
CA GLY A 388 -42.85 14.81 44.47
C GLY A 388 -41.60 15.05 45.34
N SER A 389 -40.50 15.59 44.79
CA SER A 389 -39.67 16.60 45.46
C SER A 389 -38.50 17.10 44.61
N THR A 390 -38.56 18.40 44.44
CA THR A 390 -37.63 19.39 43.92
C THR A 390 -36.46 19.67 44.89
N ALA A 391 -35.29 20.03 44.35
CA ALA A 391 -34.56 21.26 44.72
C ALA A 391 -33.30 21.42 43.84
N SER A 392 -33.16 22.60 43.22
CA SER A 392 -31.96 23.06 42.51
C SER A 392 -31.17 24.07 43.39
N PRO A 393 -30.25 24.91 42.87
CA PRO A 393 -28.82 24.91 43.18
C PRO A 393 -28.37 26.13 44.01
N ILE A 394 -27.12 26.15 44.49
CA ILE A 394 -26.44 27.38 44.94
C ILE A 394 -25.03 27.40 44.37
N GLY A 395 -24.66 28.53 43.76
CA GLY A 395 -23.36 28.76 43.18
C GLY A 395 -22.51 29.80 43.92
N ALA A 396 -21.41 30.12 43.24
CA ALA A 396 -20.69 31.39 43.18
C ALA A 396 -19.48 31.64 44.12
N THR A 397 -18.40 32.05 43.43
CA THR A 397 -17.36 33.04 43.80
C THR A 397 -16.20 32.63 44.71
N SER A 398 -14.97 32.63 44.16
CA SER A 398 -14.05 33.78 44.26
C SER A 398 -12.61 33.43 43.82
N SER A 399 -12.10 34.21 42.87
CA SER A 399 -10.69 34.63 42.79
C SER A 399 -10.72 36.13 43.12
N PRO A 400 -9.69 36.73 43.78
CA PRO A 400 -8.49 37.11 43.01
C PRO A 400 -7.18 37.33 43.81
N ARG A 401 -6.12 37.64 43.03
CA ARG A 401 -4.96 38.54 43.27
C ARG A 401 -3.56 37.94 43.50
N SER A 402 -2.74 38.14 42.47
CA SER A 402 -1.29 38.36 42.49
C SER A 402 -0.87 39.47 43.46
N ILE A 403 0.25 39.27 44.17
CA ILE A 403 1.23 40.30 44.55
C ILE A 403 2.64 39.63 44.60
N HIS A 404 3.52 39.98 43.65
CA HIS A 404 4.97 40.13 43.87
C HIS A 404 5.21 41.62 44.30
N PRO A 405 6.37 42.09 44.84
CA PRO A 405 7.75 41.55 44.72
C PRO A 405 8.67 41.76 45.97
N SER A 406 9.99 41.60 45.75
CA SER A 406 11.18 42.07 46.51
C SER A 406 11.68 41.15 47.65
N GLU A 407 12.98 40.93 47.90
CA GLU A 407 14.25 41.33 47.27
C GLU A 407 15.38 40.51 47.97
N ASN A 408 16.58 40.53 47.39
CA ASN A 408 17.91 40.39 48.02
C ASN A 408 18.70 39.05 48.03
N LEU A 409 19.66 39.04 47.10
CA LEU A 409 21.12 39.14 47.30
C LEU A 409 22.01 37.88 47.40
N SER A 410 23.13 38.03 46.67
CA SER A 410 24.43 37.36 46.72
C SER A 410 24.48 35.98 46.06
N GLY A 411 25.35 35.69 45.10
CA GLY A 411 26.48 36.44 44.54
C GLY A 411 27.49 35.42 44.01
N GLY A 412 28.26 35.78 42.97
CA GLY A 412 29.53 35.11 42.69
C GLY A 412 29.69 34.48 41.31
N LYS A 413 30.03 35.35 40.34
CA LYS A 413 31.23 35.23 39.48
C LYS A 413 31.32 34.06 38.49
N GLY A 414 31.11 34.40 37.20
CA GLY A 414 31.99 33.95 36.10
C GLY A 414 33.41 34.54 36.24
N PRO A 415 34.30 34.50 35.22
CA PRO A 415 34.02 34.78 33.80
C PRO A 415 34.87 33.85 32.88
N ALA A 416 35.13 34.01 31.57
CA ALA A 416 34.80 34.88 30.44
C ALA A 416 35.24 34.07 29.19
N VAL A 417 34.46 34.00 28.10
CA VAL A 417 34.54 34.86 26.89
C VAL A 417 35.94 34.98 26.31
N VAL A 418 36.15 34.48 25.07
CA VAL A 418 36.81 35.18 23.95
C VAL A 418 36.34 34.55 22.62
N ASP A 419 35.59 35.32 21.82
CA ASP A 419 35.66 35.29 20.35
C ASP A 419 36.70 36.35 19.92
N PRO A 420 37.36 36.18 18.75
CA PRO A 420 37.06 37.14 17.68
C PRO A 420 37.11 36.59 16.25
N GLU A 421 36.20 37.13 15.45
CA GLU A 421 36.38 37.70 14.09
C GLU A 421 37.66 37.43 13.28
N SER A 422 37.46 37.02 12.01
CA SER A 422 37.77 37.80 10.78
C SER A 422 38.58 37.11 9.66
N THR A 423 38.11 37.39 8.45
CA THR A 423 38.83 37.64 7.18
C THR A 423 39.15 36.52 6.17
N GLU A 424 38.69 36.83 4.96
CA GLU A 424 38.95 36.32 3.60
C GLU A 424 40.37 35.86 3.28
N VAL A 425 40.52 34.87 2.38
CA VAL A 425 41.49 34.91 1.27
C VAL A 425 40.94 34.12 0.06
N ILE A 426 40.88 34.82 -1.07
CA ILE A 426 40.71 34.36 -2.46
C ILE A 426 42.01 33.70 -2.94
N CYS A 427 41.94 32.58 -3.69
CA CYS A 427 42.90 32.38 -4.79
C CYS A 427 42.39 31.37 -5.83
N ALA A 428 42.00 31.90 -6.99
CA ALA A 428 41.99 31.19 -8.25
C ALA A 428 43.43 30.89 -8.71
N LYS A 429 43.63 29.76 -9.39
CA LYS A 429 44.69 29.60 -10.39
C LYS A 429 44.22 28.69 -11.51
N ALA A 430 44.17 29.29 -12.70
CA ALA A 430 44.10 28.64 -14.00
C ALA A 430 45.52 28.38 -14.54
N ALA A 431 45.66 27.34 -15.37
CA ALA A 431 46.51 27.21 -16.56
C ALA A 431 46.38 25.73 -17.02
N GLU A 432 45.84 25.42 -18.21
CA GLU A 432 46.50 25.49 -19.54
C GLU A 432 47.77 24.62 -19.60
N ILE A 433 48.12 23.83 -20.62
CA ILE A 433 47.71 23.50 -21.99
C ILE A 433 48.58 22.26 -22.32
N GLU A 434 48.12 21.29 -23.12
CA GLU A 434 48.87 20.84 -24.32
C GLU A 434 48.10 19.81 -25.15
N ARG A 435 47.91 20.18 -26.42
CA ARG A 435 47.51 19.33 -27.55
C ARG A 435 48.77 18.88 -28.28
N SER A 436 48.81 17.63 -28.74
CA SER A 436 49.38 17.26 -30.05
C SER A 436 48.81 15.89 -30.45
N ALA A 437 47.90 15.81 -31.43
CA ALA A 437 48.17 15.66 -32.87
C ALA A 437 48.87 14.32 -33.23
N GLY A 438 48.15 13.48 -33.99
CA GLY A 438 48.59 12.18 -34.53
C GLY A 438 49.67 12.28 -35.62
N PRO A 439 49.97 11.20 -36.38
CA PRO A 439 49.09 10.81 -37.49
C PRO A 439 49.06 9.30 -37.92
N VAL A 440 47.95 8.93 -38.60
CA VAL A 440 47.81 8.14 -39.86
C VAL A 440 48.51 6.77 -40.09
N GLY A 441 47.70 5.79 -40.51
CA GLY A 441 48.07 4.60 -41.33
C GLY A 441 47.01 3.48 -41.22
N VAL A 442 45.96 3.42 -42.05
CA VAL A 442 45.80 2.69 -43.33
C VAL A 442 46.17 1.18 -43.27
N ASP A 443 45.12 0.35 -43.22
CA ASP A 443 44.82 -1.03 -43.76
C ASP A 443 45.91 -1.90 -44.44
N PRO A 444 45.74 -3.25 -44.64
CA PRO A 444 44.47 -4.04 -44.67
C PRO A 444 44.48 -5.48 -44.07
N GLY A 445 43.27 -5.98 -43.80
CA GLY A 445 42.73 -7.33 -44.11
C GLY A 445 43.49 -8.63 -43.80
N TRP A 446 42.83 -9.56 -43.08
CA TRP A 446 42.92 -11.01 -43.32
C TRP A 446 41.60 -11.73 -42.99
N GLN A 447 41.37 -12.77 -43.77
CA GLN A 447 40.19 -13.63 -43.90
C GLN A 447 40.15 -14.82 -42.93
N LEU A 448 38.91 -15.31 -42.71
CA LEU A 448 38.40 -16.69 -42.57
C LEU A 448 38.96 -17.72 -41.54
N GLN A 449 37.96 -18.40 -40.95
CA GLN A 449 37.84 -19.84 -40.60
C GLN A 449 38.57 -20.39 -39.35
N LYS A 450 37.78 -20.72 -38.32
CA LYS A 450 37.12 -22.03 -38.14
C LYS A 450 36.00 -21.96 -37.13
#